data_AF-A0A3A8Q452-F1
#
_entry.id   AF-A0A3A8Q452-F1
#
_cell.length_a   1.000
_cell.length_b   1.000
_cell.length_c   1.000
_cell.angle_alpha   90.00
_cell.angle_beta   90.00
_cell.angle_gamma   90.00
#
_symmetry.space_group_name_H-M   'P 1'
#
loop_
_entity.id
_entity.type
_entity.pdbx_description
1 polymer ?
#
loop_
_entity_poly.entity_id
_entity_poly.type
_entity_poly.pdbx_seq_one_letter_code
_entity_poly.pdbx_strand_id
1 'polypeptide(L)'
;MARSLLPSTNRKAMRKARAGIHRSARRQVQQELDEWLRYADLEREMPPLASWEAETLHRQVTRRRVLDKVNPFIRWATARTRDMPWDTRLGYVRGILPRGVIGEHALDHLEGTDAFEDPVEAEQLRRSMDLFRSQRHRGAVRDRGEQAALLRKLLEQPEGQRTFNRFLRGRHAWAASPRNAAARPRGAGLPPHRPLLGLHDVFPFLDTLKRTRGDGDARIWGTLEPPAHWVRLFLQRFKVHRGHIPSVRAALEAEGLLGRDPSVLSAGKAAAARLRKPPDRSNALSAPGPRTPPARPSAR
;
A
#
# COMPACT_ATOMS: atom_id res chain seq x y z
N MET A 1 -38.35 -27.71 8.14
CA MET A 1 -37.45 -26.90 7.28
C MET A 1 -37.15 -25.52 7.85
N ALA A 2 -38.13 -24.72 8.32
CA ALA A 2 -37.88 -23.42 8.95
C ALA A 2 -36.85 -23.45 10.12
N ARG A 3 -36.76 -24.57 10.85
CA ARG A 3 -35.78 -24.79 11.92
C ARG A 3 -34.33 -25.00 11.44
N SER A 4 -34.07 -25.29 10.16
CA SER A 4 -32.71 -25.49 9.62
C SER A 4 -32.10 -24.23 9.01
N LEU A 5 -32.88 -23.15 8.85
CA LEU A 5 -32.40 -21.80 8.52
C LEU A 5 -31.82 -21.17 9.79
N LEU A 6 -30.83 -21.83 10.38
CA LEU A 6 -30.20 -21.36 11.60
C LEU A 6 -29.33 -20.13 11.28
N PRO A 7 -29.46 -19.04 12.06
CA PRO A 7 -28.64 -17.86 11.81
C PRO A 7 -27.15 -18.18 12.00
N SER A 8 -26.28 -17.60 11.16
CA SER A 8 -24.87 -17.99 10.93
C SER A 8 -24.10 -18.53 12.14
N THR A 9 -23.16 -19.45 11.91
CA THR A 9 -22.23 -19.92 12.97
C THR A 9 -21.29 -18.84 13.47
N ASN A 10 -21.23 -17.69 12.79
CA ASN A 10 -20.26 -16.64 13.04
C ASN A 10 -20.85 -15.38 13.71
N ARG A 11 -22.02 -15.47 14.35
CA ARG A 11 -22.71 -14.29 14.95
C ARG A 11 -21.81 -13.49 15.89
N LYS A 12 -20.99 -14.16 16.72
CA LYS A 12 -20.09 -13.49 17.67
C LYS A 12 -19.05 -12.62 16.94
N ALA A 13 -18.39 -13.16 15.92
CA ALA A 13 -17.41 -12.37 15.15
C ALA A 13 -18.10 -11.27 14.32
N MET A 14 -19.29 -11.53 13.78
CA MET A 14 -20.07 -10.53 13.04
C MET A 14 -20.52 -9.37 13.92
N ARG A 15 -21.00 -9.65 15.15
CA ARG A 15 -21.31 -8.59 16.14
C ARG A 15 -20.07 -7.76 16.46
N LYS A 16 -18.92 -8.41 16.65
CA LYS A 16 -17.64 -7.72 16.90
C LYS A 16 -17.21 -6.87 15.70
N ALA A 17 -17.34 -7.38 14.48
CA ALA A 17 -17.00 -6.67 13.24
C ALA A 17 -17.91 -5.46 13.02
N ARG A 18 -19.23 -5.63 13.17
CA ARG A 18 -20.22 -4.54 13.11
C ARG A 18 -19.93 -3.45 14.14
N ALA A 19 -19.67 -3.84 15.39
CA ALA A 19 -19.28 -2.89 16.44
C ALA A 19 -17.94 -2.19 16.14
N GLY A 20 -17.03 -2.85 15.41
CA GLY A 20 -15.80 -2.26 14.90
C GLY A 20 -16.07 -1.19 13.84
N ILE A 21 -16.89 -1.52 12.84
CA ILE A 21 -17.27 -0.61 11.75
C ILE A 21 -17.96 0.64 12.32
N HIS A 22 -18.99 0.49 13.15
CA HIS A 22 -19.68 1.65 13.74
C HIS A 22 -18.79 2.48 14.68
N ARG A 23 -17.77 1.88 15.30
CA ARG A 23 -16.79 2.64 16.09
C ARG A 23 -15.83 3.41 15.19
N SER A 24 -15.41 2.81 14.07
CA SER A 24 -14.58 3.48 13.06
C SER A 24 -15.33 4.65 12.43
N ALA A 25 -16.56 4.41 11.99
CA ALA A 25 -17.46 5.43 11.45
C ALA A 25 -17.61 6.62 12.39
N ARG A 26 -17.98 6.36 13.65
CA ARG A 26 -18.11 7.44 14.66
C ARG A 26 -16.83 8.24 14.85
N ARG A 27 -15.66 7.59 14.89
CA ARG A 27 -14.38 8.31 15.02
C ARG A 27 -14.09 9.17 13.79
N GLN A 28 -14.38 8.69 12.60
CA GLN A 28 -14.16 9.45 11.38
C GLN A 28 -15.10 10.64 11.29
N VAL A 29 -16.38 10.46 11.58
CA VAL A 29 -17.35 11.56 11.68
C VAL A 29 -16.90 12.58 12.73
N GLN A 30 -16.40 12.15 13.89
CA GLN A 30 -15.86 13.06 14.91
C GLN A 30 -14.61 13.80 14.42
N GLN A 31 -13.69 13.14 13.72
CA GLN A 31 -12.49 13.77 13.16
C GLN A 31 -12.86 14.79 12.08
N GLU A 32 -13.82 14.47 11.21
CA GLU A 32 -14.35 15.38 10.21
C GLU A 32 -15.02 16.58 10.89
N LEU A 33 -15.87 16.37 11.90
CA LEU A 33 -16.49 17.47 12.65
C LEU A 33 -15.46 18.36 13.36
N ASP A 34 -14.43 17.77 13.98
CA ASP A 34 -13.35 18.51 14.63
C ASP A 34 -12.52 19.31 13.61
N GLU A 35 -12.28 18.76 12.41
CA GLU A 35 -11.61 19.44 11.31
C GLU A 35 -12.45 20.63 10.84
N TRP A 36 -13.75 20.44 10.64
CA TRP A 36 -14.69 21.50 10.26
C TRP A 36 -14.75 22.63 11.30
N LEU A 37 -14.84 22.29 12.59
CA LEU A 37 -14.86 23.28 13.67
C LEU A 37 -13.55 24.08 13.76
N ARG A 38 -12.42 23.49 13.36
CA ARG A 38 -11.10 24.16 13.35
C ARG A 38 -10.89 25.07 12.15
N TYR A 39 -11.47 24.72 11.00
CA TYR A 39 -11.32 25.45 9.74
C TYR A 39 -12.63 26.15 9.35
N ALA A 40 -13.24 26.88 10.31
CA ALA A 40 -14.58 27.49 10.24
C ALA A 40 -14.83 28.49 9.07
N ASP A 41 -13.95 28.56 8.09
CA ASP A 41 -14.13 29.31 6.85
C ASP A 41 -13.55 28.49 5.69
N LEU A 42 -14.31 28.45 4.59
CA LEU A 42 -13.96 28.12 3.19
C LEU A 42 -14.97 27.14 2.57
N GLU A 43 -15.51 27.58 1.45
CA GLU A 43 -16.43 27.00 0.46
C GLU A 43 -16.02 25.60 -0.07
N ARG A 44 -15.60 24.68 0.80
CA ARG A 44 -15.34 23.28 0.45
C ARG A 44 -16.66 22.56 0.33
N GLU A 45 -16.94 22.07 -0.87
CA GLU A 45 -18.01 21.12 -1.13
C GLU A 45 -17.99 19.99 -0.09
N MET A 46 -19.16 19.69 0.48
CA MET A 46 -19.33 18.60 1.43
C MET A 46 -18.75 17.31 0.83
N PRO A 47 -17.75 16.68 1.46
CA PRO A 47 -17.25 15.40 0.99
C PRO A 47 -18.44 14.43 0.94
N PRO A 48 -18.56 13.58 -0.11
CA PRO A 48 -19.63 12.60 -0.15
C PRO A 48 -19.57 11.74 1.11
N LEU A 49 -20.65 11.79 1.90
CA LEU A 49 -20.80 11.03 3.14
C LEU A 49 -20.34 9.58 2.93
N ALA A 50 -19.17 9.29 3.47
CA ALA A 50 -18.61 7.96 3.69
C ALA A 50 -18.91 6.89 2.61
N SER A 51 -18.52 7.14 1.36
CA SER A 51 -18.68 6.16 0.26
C SER A 51 -18.06 4.78 0.56
N TRP A 52 -17.05 4.73 1.42
CA TRP A 52 -16.40 3.51 1.91
C TRP A 52 -17.27 2.68 2.89
N GLU A 53 -18.27 3.29 3.55
CA GLU A 53 -19.20 2.58 4.44
C GLU A 53 -20.06 1.59 3.66
N ALA A 54 -20.56 2.01 2.49
CA ALA A 54 -21.36 1.17 1.62
C ALA A 54 -20.60 -0.10 1.22
N GLU A 55 -19.33 0.03 0.82
CA GLU A 55 -18.52 -1.12 0.42
C GLU A 55 -18.16 -2.02 1.61
N THR A 56 -17.77 -1.44 2.74
CA THR A 56 -17.37 -2.21 3.93
C THR A 56 -18.57 -2.97 4.53
N LEU A 57 -19.73 -2.32 4.59
CA LEU A 57 -20.99 -2.93 5.00
C LEU A 57 -21.41 -4.01 4.01
N HIS A 58 -21.35 -3.74 2.70
CA HIS A 58 -21.66 -4.71 1.66
C HIS A 58 -20.78 -5.97 1.80
N ARG A 59 -19.46 -5.83 1.94
CA ARG A 59 -18.53 -6.95 2.18
C ARG A 59 -18.91 -7.75 3.43
N GLN A 60 -19.32 -7.11 4.52
CA GLN A 60 -19.77 -7.81 5.72
C GLN A 60 -21.11 -8.54 5.52
N VAL A 61 -22.07 -7.92 4.84
CA VAL A 61 -23.36 -8.55 4.50
C VAL A 61 -23.13 -9.77 3.62
N THR A 62 -22.33 -9.64 2.56
CA THR A 62 -21.96 -10.75 1.68
C THR A 62 -21.26 -11.86 2.44
N ARG A 63 -20.26 -11.53 3.29
CA ARG A 63 -19.58 -12.52 4.13
C ARG A 63 -20.52 -13.21 5.11
N ARG A 64 -21.48 -12.50 5.70
CA ARG A 64 -22.50 -13.08 6.57
C ARG A 64 -23.36 -14.06 5.78
N ARG A 65 -23.87 -13.65 4.61
CA ARG A 65 -24.73 -14.47 3.74
C ARG A 65 -24.03 -15.77 3.35
N VAL A 66 -22.76 -15.72 2.94
CA VAL A 66 -21.96 -16.93 2.62
C VAL A 66 -21.81 -17.89 3.80
N LEU A 67 -21.90 -17.38 5.04
CA LEU A 67 -21.78 -18.18 6.27
C LEU A 67 -23.13 -18.60 6.86
N ASP A 68 -24.25 -18.25 6.22
CA ASP A 68 -25.56 -18.72 6.64
C ASP A 68 -25.71 -20.21 6.26
N LYS A 69 -26.39 -20.98 7.12
CA LYS A 69 -26.61 -22.42 6.91
C LYS A 69 -27.77 -22.68 5.94
N VAL A 70 -27.74 -22.01 4.78
CA VAL A 70 -28.81 -22.07 3.77
C VAL A 70 -28.56 -23.15 2.71
N ASN A 71 -27.34 -23.68 2.61
CA ASN A 71 -26.99 -24.71 1.61
C ASN A 71 -27.91 -25.95 1.61
N PRO A 72 -28.34 -26.51 2.76
CA PRO A 72 -29.31 -27.61 2.76
C PRO A 72 -30.66 -27.21 2.14
N PHE A 73 -31.11 -25.98 2.38
CA PHE A 73 -32.34 -25.43 1.82
C PHE A 73 -32.20 -25.20 0.31
N ILE A 74 -31.09 -24.59 -0.15
CA ILE A 74 -30.80 -24.40 -1.57
C ILE A 74 -30.80 -25.74 -2.30
N ARG A 75 -30.09 -26.75 -1.79
CA ARG A 75 -30.06 -28.09 -2.39
C ARG A 75 -31.44 -28.73 -2.48
N TRP A 76 -32.24 -28.62 -1.42
CA TRP A 76 -33.61 -29.12 -1.42
C TRP A 76 -34.48 -28.40 -2.46
N ALA A 77 -34.42 -27.07 -2.51
CA ALA A 77 -35.20 -26.26 -3.43
C ALA A 77 -34.83 -26.60 -4.89
N THR A 78 -33.54 -26.60 -5.22
CA THR A 78 -33.02 -26.99 -6.54
C THR A 78 -33.46 -28.39 -6.95
N ALA A 79 -33.36 -29.37 -6.05
CA ALA A 79 -33.79 -30.75 -6.35
C ALA A 79 -35.30 -30.84 -6.57
N ARG A 80 -36.09 -30.09 -5.78
CA ARG A 80 -37.55 -30.11 -5.84
C ARG A 80 -38.11 -29.42 -7.08
N THR A 81 -37.44 -28.40 -7.59
CA THR A 81 -37.88 -27.63 -8.77
C THR A 81 -37.13 -27.98 -10.05
N ARG A 82 -36.30 -29.02 -10.05
CA ARG A 82 -35.44 -29.38 -11.18
C ARG A 82 -36.22 -29.61 -12.47
N ASP A 83 -37.39 -30.25 -12.37
CA ASP A 83 -38.20 -30.65 -13.51
C ASP A 83 -39.22 -29.55 -13.91
N MET A 84 -39.16 -28.38 -13.27
CA MET A 84 -40.02 -27.23 -13.56
C MET A 84 -39.34 -26.23 -14.52
N PRO A 85 -40.11 -25.50 -15.35
CA PRO A 85 -39.63 -24.34 -16.09
C PRO A 85 -39.00 -23.30 -15.16
N TRP A 86 -37.86 -22.73 -15.56
CA TRP A 86 -37.03 -21.86 -14.72
C TRP A 86 -37.81 -20.69 -14.09
N ASP A 87 -38.60 -20.00 -14.90
CA ASP A 87 -39.42 -18.84 -14.56
C ASP A 87 -40.46 -19.14 -13.45
N THR A 88 -40.91 -20.39 -13.36
CA THR A 88 -41.90 -20.82 -12.35
C THR A 88 -41.27 -21.26 -11.03
N ARG A 89 -39.97 -21.57 -11.00
CA ARG A 89 -39.31 -22.20 -9.84
C ARG A 89 -39.35 -21.33 -8.61
N LEU A 90 -39.01 -20.05 -8.75
CA LEU A 90 -38.96 -19.10 -7.62
C LEU A 90 -40.36 -18.89 -7.02
N GLY A 91 -41.38 -18.74 -7.88
CA GLY A 91 -42.78 -18.62 -7.47
C GLY A 91 -43.28 -19.84 -6.70
N TYR A 92 -42.94 -21.04 -7.19
CA TYR A 92 -43.28 -22.29 -6.50
C TYR A 92 -42.67 -22.36 -5.09
N VAL A 93 -41.38 -22.05 -4.95
CA VAL A 93 -40.72 -22.08 -3.62
C VAL A 93 -41.28 -21.00 -2.70
N ARG A 94 -41.56 -19.80 -3.21
CA ARG A 94 -42.20 -18.71 -2.46
C ARG A 94 -43.56 -19.11 -1.90
N GLY A 95 -44.35 -19.92 -2.61
CA GLY A 95 -45.63 -20.44 -2.14
C GLY A 95 -45.53 -21.41 -0.95
N ILE A 96 -44.38 -22.06 -0.77
CA ILE A 96 -44.14 -23.06 0.29
C ILE A 96 -43.54 -22.41 1.55
N LEU A 97 -42.78 -21.33 1.38
CA LEU A 97 -42.09 -20.67 2.47
C LEU A 97 -43.06 -19.89 3.37
N PRO A 98 -42.79 -19.81 4.69
CA PRO A 98 -43.57 -18.97 5.58
C PRO A 98 -43.43 -17.51 5.18
N ARG A 99 -44.54 -16.76 5.21
CA ARG A 99 -44.52 -15.32 4.95
C ARG A 99 -43.72 -14.58 6.03
N GLY A 100 -43.03 -13.51 5.62
CA GLY A 100 -42.21 -12.65 6.49
C GLY A 100 -40.72 -12.93 6.41
N VAL A 101 -39.97 -12.33 7.34
CA VAL A 101 -38.51 -12.14 7.28
C VAL A 101 -37.72 -13.43 7.04
N ILE A 102 -38.15 -14.56 7.59
CA ILE A 102 -37.44 -15.85 7.44
C ILE A 102 -37.61 -16.40 6.02
N GLY A 103 -38.81 -16.30 5.46
CA GLY A 103 -39.09 -16.74 4.09
C GLY A 103 -38.42 -15.82 3.06
N GLU A 104 -38.53 -14.52 3.26
CA GLU A 104 -37.86 -13.51 2.42
C GLU A 104 -36.34 -13.70 2.41
N HIS A 105 -35.71 -13.84 3.59
CA HIS A 105 -34.27 -14.12 3.68
C HIS A 105 -33.88 -15.43 2.99
N ALA A 106 -34.75 -16.46 3.01
CA ALA A 106 -34.48 -17.70 2.31
C ALA A 106 -34.59 -17.53 0.77
N LEU A 107 -35.55 -16.74 0.29
CA LEU A 107 -35.71 -16.43 -1.14
C LEU A 107 -34.53 -15.62 -1.68
N ASP A 108 -34.05 -14.61 -0.93
CA ASP A 108 -32.84 -13.84 -1.27
C ASP A 108 -31.63 -14.75 -1.57
N HIS A 109 -31.51 -15.87 -0.85
CA HIS A 109 -30.41 -16.84 -1.05
C HIS A 109 -30.62 -17.74 -2.27
N LEU A 110 -31.87 -17.93 -2.73
CA LEU A 110 -32.17 -18.72 -3.93
C LEU A 110 -31.99 -17.89 -5.19
N GLU A 111 -32.43 -16.63 -5.20
CA GLU A 111 -32.34 -15.73 -6.37
C GLU A 111 -30.91 -15.64 -6.91
N GLY A 112 -29.90 -15.69 -6.03
CA GLY A 112 -28.48 -15.66 -6.41
C GLY A 112 -27.85 -17.01 -6.75
N THR A 113 -28.64 -18.07 -6.99
CA THR A 113 -28.11 -19.41 -7.32
C THR A 113 -28.37 -19.78 -8.77
N ASP A 114 -27.43 -20.51 -9.40
CA ASP A 114 -27.50 -20.87 -10.83
C ASP A 114 -28.81 -21.58 -11.26
N ALA A 115 -29.52 -22.22 -10.32
CA ALA A 115 -30.76 -22.93 -10.59
C ALA A 115 -32.01 -22.03 -10.71
N PHE A 116 -31.91 -20.79 -10.21
CA PHE A 116 -32.99 -19.80 -10.11
C PHE A 116 -32.62 -18.43 -10.71
N GLU A 117 -31.35 -18.17 -11.01
CA GLU A 117 -30.90 -16.98 -11.76
C GLU A 117 -31.34 -17.07 -13.22
N ASP A 118 -31.77 -15.96 -13.82
CA ASP A 118 -32.13 -15.90 -15.24
C ASP A 118 -30.90 -16.24 -16.08
N PRO A 119 -30.96 -17.26 -16.97
CA PRO A 119 -29.82 -17.62 -17.80
C PRO A 119 -29.31 -16.45 -18.66
N VAL A 120 -30.21 -15.56 -19.10
CA VAL A 120 -29.85 -14.38 -19.91
C VAL A 120 -29.13 -13.34 -19.06
N GLU A 121 -29.67 -13.01 -17.88
CA GLU A 121 -29.03 -12.06 -16.96
C GLU A 121 -27.70 -12.61 -16.43
N ALA A 122 -27.64 -13.90 -16.09
CA ALA A 122 -26.43 -14.58 -15.65
C ALA A 122 -25.33 -14.50 -16.71
N GLU A 123 -25.67 -14.73 -17.98
CA GLU A 123 -24.71 -14.61 -19.08
C GLU A 123 -24.22 -13.16 -19.27
N GLN A 124 -25.12 -12.18 -19.20
CA GLN A 124 -24.75 -10.77 -19.25
C GLN A 124 -23.83 -10.37 -18.09
N LEU A 125 -24.14 -10.83 -16.87
CA LEU A 125 -23.32 -10.61 -15.69
C LEU A 125 -21.93 -11.24 -15.86
N ARG A 126 -21.85 -12.49 -16.35
CA ARG A 126 -20.58 -13.17 -16.64
C ARG A 126 -19.76 -12.42 -17.69
N ARG A 127 -20.38 -12.00 -18.80
CA ARG A 127 -19.73 -11.20 -19.85
C ARG A 127 -19.21 -9.87 -19.31
N SER A 128 -20.01 -9.14 -18.54
CA SER A 128 -19.58 -7.88 -17.92
C SER A 128 -18.42 -8.09 -16.94
N MET A 129 -18.45 -9.18 -16.17
CA MET A 129 -17.38 -9.55 -15.25
C MET A 129 -16.09 -9.93 -15.96
N ASP A 130 -16.18 -10.67 -17.06
CA ASP A 130 -15.02 -11.03 -17.88
C ASP A 130 -14.42 -9.80 -18.57
N LEU A 131 -15.25 -8.88 -19.06
CA LEU A 131 -14.79 -7.58 -19.56
C LEU A 131 -14.08 -6.80 -18.46
N PHE A 132 -14.65 -6.71 -17.27
CA PHE A 132 -14.02 -6.01 -16.14
C PHE A 132 -12.71 -6.67 -15.71
N ARG A 133 -12.66 -8.02 -15.64
CA ARG A 133 -11.44 -8.78 -15.36
C ARG A 133 -10.36 -8.57 -16.41
N SER A 134 -10.74 -8.60 -17.70
CA SER A 134 -9.81 -8.37 -18.81
C SER A 134 -9.27 -6.94 -18.82
N GLN A 135 -10.10 -5.93 -18.54
CA GLN A 135 -9.67 -4.55 -18.37
C GLN A 135 -8.74 -4.39 -17.16
N ARG A 136 -9.04 -5.07 -16.04
CA ARG A 136 -8.17 -5.09 -14.86
C ARG A 136 -6.80 -5.68 -15.20
N HIS A 137 -6.77 -6.80 -15.91
CA HIS A 137 -5.55 -7.46 -16.36
C HIS A 137 -4.75 -6.55 -17.31
N ARG A 138 -5.40 -5.96 -18.32
CA ARG A 138 -4.75 -5.03 -19.28
C ARG A 138 -4.13 -3.83 -18.57
N GLY A 139 -4.83 -3.22 -17.62
CA GLY A 139 -4.28 -2.11 -16.82
C GLY A 139 -3.08 -2.55 -15.98
N ALA A 140 -3.12 -3.74 -15.36
CA ALA A 140 -1.99 -4.25 -14.58
C ALA A 140 -0.75 -4.55 -15.46
N VAL A 141 -0.96 -5.06 -16.67
CA VAL A 141 0.13 -5.28 -17.65
C VAL A 141 0.73 -3.95 -18.11
N ARG A 142 -0.10 -2.94 -18.38
CA ARG A 142 0.35 -1.58 -18.73
C ARG A 142 1.15 -0.94 -17.60
N ASP A 143 0.68 -1.03 -16.36
CA ASP A 143 1.41 -0.55 -15.18
C ASP A 143 2.79 -1.23 -15.06
N ARG A 144 2.84 -2.55 -15.26
CA ARG A 144 4.09 -3.33 -15.18
C ARG A 144 5.08 -2.94 -16.28
N GLY A 145 4.59 -2.74 -17.50
CA GLY A 145 5.41 -2.27 -18.63
C GLY A 145 5.99 -0.88 -18.38
N GLU A 146 5.17 0.05 -17.88
CA GLU A 146 5.62 1.40 -17.52
C GLU A 146 6.69 1.37 -16.41
N GLN A 147 6.46 0.59 -15.35
CA GLN A 147 7.45 0.45 -14.27
C GLN A 147 8.77 -0.13 -14.79
N ALA A 148 8.72 -1.15 -15.65
CA ALA A 148 9.91 -1.74 -16.25
C ALA A 148 10.67 -0.71 -17.12
N ALA A 149 9.96 0.08 -17.92
CA ALA A 149 10.57 1.13 -18.73
C ALA A 149 11.24 2.22 -17.88
N LEU A 150 10.58 2.67 -16.80
CA LEU A 150 11.15 3.65 -15.88
C LEU A 150 12.37 3.10 -15.12
N LEU A 151 12.34 1.83 -14.71
CA LEU A 151 13.49 1.18 -14.05
C LEU A 151 14.67 1.01 -15.01
N ARG A 152 14.44 0.73 -16.29
CA ARG A 152 15.53 0.71 -17.29
C ARG A 152 16.15 2.10 -17.47
N LYS A 153 15.31 3.13 -17.65
CA LYS A 153 15.78 4.52 -17.72
C LYS A 153 16.53 4.95 -16.46
N LEU A 154 16.09 4.51 -15.29
CA LEU A 154 16.78 4.75 -14.02
C LEU A 154 18.19 4.14 -14.02
N LEU A 155 18.33 2.92 -14.53
CA LEU A 155 19.62 2.21 -14.59
C LEU A 155 20.60 2.83 -15.60
N GLU A 156 20.10 3.56 -16.61
CA GLU A 156 20.91 4.34 -17.54
C GLU A 156 21.48 5.62 -16.89
N GLN A 157 20.87 6.12 -15.80
CA GLN A 157 21.33 7.33 -15.14
C GLN A 157 22.52 7.06 -14.20
N PRO A 158 23.52 7.97 -14.15
CA PRO A 158 24.59 7.87 -13.16
C PRO A 158 23.99 7.92 -11.75
N GLU A 159 24.47 7.04 -10.87
CA GLU A 159 23.98 6.90 -9.48
C GLU A 159 22.50 6.51 -9.34
N GLY A 160 21.78 6.23 -10.43
CA GLY A 160 20.35 5.92 -10.40
C GLY A 160 20.05 4.64 -9.61
N GLN A 161 20.76 3.56 -9.94
CA GLN A 161 20.65 2.28 -9.23
C GLN A 161 21.00 2.41 -7.74
N ARG A 162 22.09 3.10 -7.42
CA ARG A 162 22.57 3.28 -6.06
C ARG A 162 21.56 4.09 -5.24
N THR A 163 21.06 5.19 -5.78
CA THR A 163 20.06 6.05 -5.13
C THR A 163 18.77 5.31 -4.85
N PHE A 164 18.28 4.53 -5.83
CA PHE A 164 17.10 3.70 -5.68
C PHE A 164 17.25 2.61 -4.62
N ASN A 165 18.34 1.84 -4.67
CA ASN A 165 18.61 0.79 -3.68
C ASN A 165 18.82 1.36 -2.27
N ARG A 166 19.43 2.55 -2.15
CA ARG A 166 19.57 3.26 -0.88
C ARG A 166 18.21 3.68 -0.33
N PHE A 167 17.32 4.20 -1.18
CA PHE A 167 15.95 4.53 -0.81
C PHE A 167 15.19 3.29 -0.31
N LEU A 168 15.21 2.19 -1.06
CA LEU A 168 14.51 0.96 -0.66
C LEU A 168 15.03 0.41 0.67
N ARG A 169 16.36 0.39 0.87
CA ARG A 169 16.96 -0.03 2.13
C ARG A 169 16.54 0.85 3.29
N GLY A 170 16.52 2.17 3.10
CA GLY A 170 16.09 3.13 4.11
C GLY A 170 14.64 2.93 4.52
N ARG A 171 13.75 2.73 3.55
CA ARG A 171 12.32 2.46 3.82
C ARG A 171 12.10 1.11 4.50
N HIS A 172 12.85 0.09 4.09
CA HIS A 172 12.79 -1.23 4.72
C HIS A 172 13.25 -1.17 6.18
N ALA A 173 14.41 -0.56 6.46
CA ALA A 173 14.91 -0.37 7.82
C ALA A 173 13.94 0.45 8.69
N TRP A 174 13.34 1.51 8.12
CA TRP A 174 12.32 2.30 8.81
C TRP A 174 11.10 1.44 9.17
N ALA A 175 10.57 0.64 8.26
CA ALA A 175 9.42 -0.23 8.51
C ALA A 175 9.73 -1.43 9.43
N ALA A 176 10.98 -1.90 9.41
CA ALA A 176 11.49 -2.92 10.31
C ALA A 176 11.69 -2.41 11.75
N SER A 177 11.74 -1.09 11.98
CA SER A 177 11.88 -0.52 13.32
C SER A 177 10.69 -0.86 14.22
N PRO A 178 10.90 -1.22 15.51
CA PRO A 178 9.81 -1.45 16.47
C PRO A 178 8.86 -0.26 16.63
N ARG A 179 9.39 0.96 16.51
CA ARG A 179 8.61 2.21 16.61
C ARG A 179 7.54 2.34 15.52
N ASN A 180 7.72 1.66 14.39
CA ASN A 180 6.83 1.71 13.24
C ASN A 180 6.05 0.41 13.05
N ALA A 181 5.90 -0.42 14.10
CA ALA A 181 5.20 -1.70 14.02
C ALA A 181 3.74 -1.57 13.51
N ALA A 182 3.09 -0.43 13.79
CA ALA A 182 1.74 -0.13 13.29
C ALA A 182 1.66 0.04 11.76
N ALA A 183 2.79 0.36 11.10
CA ALA A 183 2.87 0.51 9.64
C ALA A 183 3.16 -0.81 8.91
N ARG A 184 3.30 -1.93 9.64
CA ARG A 184 3.55 -3.25 9.03
C ARG A 184 2.25 -3.87 8.49
N PRO A 185 2.34 -4.62 7.38
CA PRO A 185 1.21 -5.41 6.90
C PRO A 185 0.71 -6.35 8.00
N ARG A 186 -0.62 -6.44 8.16
CA ARG A 186 -1.21 -7.31 9.18
C ARG A 186 -1.02 -8.78 8.79
N GLY A 187 -0.24 -9.52 9.57
CA GLY A 187 -0.24 -10.99 9.56
C GLY A 187 0.89 -11.68 8.79
N ALA A 188 1.63 -11.00 7.91
CA ALA A 188 2.69 -11.62 7.08
C ALA A 188 4.12 -11.12 7.37
N GLY A 189 4.30 -10.15 8.27
CA GLY A 189 5.60 -9.50 8.46
C GLY A 189 6.02 -8.66 7.25
N LEU A 190 7.20 -8.03 7.35
CA LEU A 190 7.75 -7.29 6.22
C LEU A 190 8.51 -8.27 5.31
N PRO A 191 8.26 -8.28 3.99
CA PRO A 191 9.00 -9.14 3.08
C PRO A 191 10.52 -8.84 3.13
N PRO A 192 11.37 -9.83 2.81
CA PRO A 192 12.81 -9.64 2.82
C PRO A 192 13.22 -8.54 1.84
N HIS A 193 14.14 -7.67 2.25
CA HIS A 193 14.67 -6.62 1.39
C HIS A 193 15.43 -7.24 0.22
N ARG A 194 15.07 -6.86 -1.00
CA ARG A 194 15.78 -7.25 -2.22
C ARG A 194 16.20 -6.01 -3.02
N PRO A 195 17.50 -5.79 -3.27
CA PRO A 195 17.96 -4.71 -4.14
C PRO A 195 17.75 -5.05 -5.63
N LEU A 196 17.66 -4.01 -6.47
CA LEU A 196 17.71 -4.15 -7.93
C LEU A 196 19.17 -4.33 -8.38
N LEU A 197 19.46 -5.43 -9.08
CA LEU A 197 20.83 -5.82 -9.42
C LEU A 197 21.33 -5.28 -10.77
N GLY A 198 20.43 -4.98 -11.71
CA GLY A 198 20.80 -4.42 -13.02
C GLY A 198 19.70 -4.56 -14.07
N LEU A 199 20.03 -4.32 -15.35
CA LEU A 199 19.06 -4.33 -16.46
C LEU A 199 18.37 -5.69 -16.66
N HIS A 200 19.12 -6.78 -16.52
CA HIS A 200 18.61 -8.14 -16.62
C HIS A 200 17.66 -8.49 -15.46
N ASP A 201 17.79 -7.79 -14.33
CA ASP A 201 17.03 -8.07 -13.11
C ASP A 201 15.71 -7.29 -13.04
N VAL A 202 15.39 -6.40 -13.98
CA VAL A 202 14.20 -5.55 -13.89
C VAL A 202 12.90 -6.35 -13.77
N PHE A 203 12.69 -7.37 -14.62
CA PHE A 203 11.47 -8.19 -14.53
C PHE A 203 11.47 -9.14 -13.32
N PRO A 204 12.56 -9.90 -13.05
CA PRO A 204 12.64 -10.68 -11.82
C PRO A 204 12.43 -9.83 -10.56
N PHE A 205 12.94 -8.60 -10.53
CA PHE A 205 12.70 -7.61 -9.48
C PHE A 205 11.21 -7.29 -9.32
N LEU A 206 10.54 -6.91 -10.41
CA LEU A 206 9.10 -6.63 -10.39
C LEU A 206 8.27 -7.86 -9.97
N ASP A 207 8.71 -9.08 -10.31
CA ASP A 207 8.04 -10.32 -9.92
C ASP A 207 8.13 -10.62 -8.43
N THR A 208 9.13 -10.07 -7.74
CA THR A 208 9.22 -10.15 -6.28
C THR A 208 8.32 -9.14 -5.57
N LEU A 209 7.83 -8.10 -6.25
CA LEU A 209 6.91 -7.11 -5.69
C LEU A 209 5.45 -7.62 -5.67
N LYS A 210 5.23 -8.94 -5.61
CA LYS A 210 3.91 -9.58 -5.80
C LYS A 210 2.82 -8.81 -5.08
N ARG A 211 1.83 -8.35 -5.84
CA ARG A 211 0.54 -7.89 -5.33
C ARG A 211 -0.10 -9.11 -4.66
N THR A 212 -0.37 -9.02 -3.36
CA THR A 212 -1.07 -10.07 -2.61
C THR A 212 -2.35 -10.43 -3.37
N ARG A 213 -2.49 -11.72 -3.69
CA ARG A 213 -3.50 -12.31 -4.57
C ARG A 213 -4.86 -12.28 -3.85
N GLY A 214 -5.45 -11.09 -3.76
CA GLY A 214 -6.70 -10.88 -3.01
C GLY A 214 -7.19 -9.43 -2.98
N ASP A 215 -6.30 -8.44 -3.08
CA ASP A 215 -6.72 -7.03 -3.06
C ASP A 215 -7.01 -6.52 -4.47
N GLY A 216 -8.28 -6.63 -4.86
CA GLY A 216 -8.84 -5.92 -6.01
C GLY A 216 -8.65 -4.39 -5.95
N ASP A 217 -8.22 -3.86 -4.80
CA ASP A 217 -8.07 -2.42 -4.51
C ASP A 217 -6.63 -1.90 -4.62
N ALA A 218 -5.70 -2.70 -5.16
CA ALA A 218 -4.28 -2.34 -5.36
C ALA A 218 -4.02 -1.13 -6.30
N ARG A 219 -5.06 -0.39 -6.70
CA ARG A 219 -4.97 0.82 -7.52
C ARG A 219 -5.12 2.12 -6.73
N ILE A 220 -5.68 2.09 -5.52
CA ILE A 220 -5.83 3.29 -4.69
C ILE A 220 -4.47 3.63 -4.06
N TRP A 221 -4.10 4.92 -4.09
CA TRP A 221 -2.89 5.39 -3.43
C TRP A 221 -2.99 5.07 -1.92
N GLY A 222 -1.98 4.40 -1.36
CA GLY A 222 -1.95 4.01 0.06
C GLY A 222 -2.40 2.57 0.38
N THR A 223 -2.93 1.79 -0.58
CA THR A 223 -3.32 0.37 -0.33
C THR A 223 -2.26 -0.65 -0.75
N LEU A 224 -1.23 -0.24 -1.49
CA LEU A 224 -0.15 -1.15 -1.89
C LEU A 224 0.72 -1.51 -0.69
N GLU A 225 0.87 -2.82 -0.45
CA GLU A 225 1.77 -3.31 0.58
C GLU A 225 3.25 -3.01 0.23
N PRO A 226 4.09 -2.71 1.23
CA PRO A 226 5.54 -2.72 1.05
C PRO A 226 6.05 -4.07 0.50
N PRO A 227 6.98 -4.08 -0.47
CA PRO A 227 7.77 -2.96 -0.96
C PRO A 227 7.20 -2.29 -2.22
N ALA A 228 6.08 -2.77 -2.78
CA ALA A 228 5.54 -2.32 -4.06
C ALA A 228 5.15 -0.83 -4.03
N HIS A 229 4.57 -0.37 -2.93
CA HIS A 229 4.27 1.05 -2.70
C HIS A 229 5.53 1.93 -2.80
N TRP A 230 6.65 1.53 -2.19
CA TRP A 230 7.87 2.32 -2.18
C TRP A 230 8.47 2.44 -3.58
N VAL A 231 8.50 1.34 -4.34
CA VAL A 231 8.96 1.34 -5.74
C VAL A 231 8.11 2.31 -6.57
N ARG A 232 6.79 2.26 -6.43
CA ARG A 232 5.89 3.18 -7.16
C ARG A 232 6.13 4.64 -6.78
N LEU A 233 6.31 4.94 -5.49
CA LEU A 233 6.61 6.30 -5.01
C LEU A 233 7.89 6.84 -5.64
N PHE A 234 8.97 6.05 -5.62
CA PHE A 234 10.23 6.47 -6.21
C PHE A 234 10.09 6.71 -7.71
N LEU A 235 9.48 5.78 -8.45
CA LEU A 235 9.31 5.90 -9.90
C LEU A 235 8.41 7.08 -10.29
N GLN A 236 7.42 7.41 -9.45
CA GLN A 236 6.61 8.61 -9.63
C GLN A 236 7.45 9.87 -9.49
N ARG A 237 8.30 9.98 -8.45
CA ARG A 237 9.23 11.11 -8.29
C ARG A 237 10.23 11.19 -9.44
N PHE A 238 10.77 10.05 -9.87
CA PHE A 238 11.63 9.95 -11.03
C PHE A 238 10.96 10.47 -12.31
N LYS A 239 9.69 10.13 -12.53
CA LYS A 239 8.89 10.63 -13.65
C LYS A 239 8.63 12.13 -13.55
N VAL A 240 8.25 12.64 -12.37
CA VAL A 240 8.00 14.09 -12.13
C VAL A 240 9.25 14.93 -12.42
N HIS A 241 10.42 14.46 -12.00
CA HIS A 241 11.70 15.13 -12.25
C HIS A 241 12.35 14.72 -13.57
N ARG A 242 11.58 14.17 -14.52
CA ARG A 242 12.01 13.84 -15.89
C ARG A 242 13.27 12.97 -15.97
N GLY A 243 13.47 12.12 -14.97
CA GLY A 243 14.62 11.21 -14.88
C GLY A 243 15.88 11.80 -14.25
N HIS A 244 15.86 13.04 -13.76
CA HIS A 244 17.04 13.70 -13.21
C HIS A 244 17.30 13.28 -11.75
N ILE A 245 18.24 12.34 -11.54
CA ILE A 245 18.53 11.73 -10.23
C ILE A 245 18.87 12.75 -9.12
N PRO A 246 19.69 13.80 -9.34
CA PRO A 246 19.97 14.78 -8.30
C PRO A 246 18.72 15.50 -7.79
N SER A 247 17.77 15.81 -8.67
CA SER A 247 16.50 16.44 -8.30
C SER A 247 15.60 15.48 -7.53
N VAL A 248 15.54 14.21 -7.95
CA VAL A 248 14.80 13.17 -7.23
C VAL A 248 15.37 12.99 -5.81
N ARG A 249 16.70 12.96 -5.67
CA ARG A 249 17.37 12.86 -4.38
C ARG A 249 17.02 14.04 -3.48
N ALA A 250 17.15 15.28 -4.00
CA ALA A 250 16.81 16.49 -3.24
C ALA A 250 15.36 16.50 -2.78
N ALA A 251 14.41 16.08 -3.64
CA ALA A 251 13.00 15.97 -3.27
C ALA A 251 12.76 14.91 -2.17
N LEU A 252 13.34 13.72 -2.30
CA LEU A 252 13.22 12.66 -1.29
C LEU A 252 13.87 13.03 0.05
N GLU A 253 14.95 13.80 0.04
CA GLU A 253 15.59 14.33 1.25
C GLU A 253 14.73 15.43 1.90
N ALA A 254 14.14 16.33 1.11
CA ALA A 254 13.22 17.37 1.61
C ALA A 254 11.96 16.75 2.25
N GLU A 255 11.47 15.64 1.70
CA GLU A 255 10.35 14.87 2.26
C GLU A 255 10.75 13.99 3.45
N GLY A 256 12.04 13.93 3.82
CA GLY A 256 12.55 13.07 4.89
C GLY A 256 12.46 11.57 4.58
N LEU A 257 12.27 11.19 3.30
CA LEU A 257 12.15 9.82 2.85
C LEU A 257 13.50 9.17 2.55
N LEU A 258 14.54 9.99 2.31
CA LEU A 258 15.92 9.57 2.14
C LEU A 258 16.79 10.27 3.20
N GLY A 259 17.58 9.49 3.94
CA GLY A 259 18.55 10.08 4.89
C GLY A 259 19.62 10.87 4.14
N ARG A 260 20.10 11.99 4.71
CA ARG A 260 21.21 12.75 4.13
C ARG A 260 22.44 11.86 3.98
N ASP A 261 23.15 12.00 2.87
CA ASP A 261 24.39 11.26 2.64
C ASP A 261 25.48 11.68 3.64
N PRO A 262 26.01 10.76 4.47
CA PRO A 262 27.08 11.10 5.41
C PRO A 262 28.36 11.55 4.69
N SER A 263 28.56 11.15 3.43
CA SER A 263 29.68 11.60 2.59
C SER A 263 29.65 13.10 2.30
N VAL A 264 28.46 13.68 2.10
CA VAL A 264 28.27 15.12 1.87
C VAL A 264 28.44 15.92 3.19
N LEU A 265 27.99 15.36 4.31
CA LEU A 265 28.20 15.94 5.64
C LEU A 265 29.68 15.94 6.07
N SER A 266 30.42 14.89 5.67
CA SER A 266 31.87 14.79 5.87
C SER A 266 32.64 15.83 5.03
N ALA A 267 32.29 15.98 3.74
CA ALA A 267 32.90 16.98 2.87
C ALA A 267 32.66 18.42 3.36
N GLY A 268 31.45 18.73 3.86
CA GLY A 268 31.14 20.02 4.46
C GLY A 268 31.91 20.29 5.75
N LYS A 269 32.07 19.29 6.63
CA LYS A 269 32.91 19.41 7.84
C LYS A 269 34.39 19.57 7.50
N ALA A 270 34.89 18.85 6.50
CA ALA A 270 36.28 18.97 6.03
C ALA A 270 36.56 20.34 5.38
N ALA A 271 35.63 20.86 4.59
CA ALA A 271 35.72 22.21 4.02
C ALA A 271 35.65 23.30 5.10
N ALA A 272 34.73 23.18 6.06
CA ALA A 272 34.63 24.09 7.20
C ALA A 272 35.87 24.03 8.13
N ALA A 273 36.49 22.85 8.27
CA ALA A 273 37.74 22.69 9.00
C ALA A 273 38.94 23.33 8.27
N ARG A 274 38.96 23.30 6.93
CA ARG A 274 39.99 23.98 6.12
C ARG A 274 39.88 25.50 6.18
N LEU A 275 38.68 26.05 6.26
CA LEU A 275 38.44 27.50 6.46
C LEU A 275 38.75 27.99 7.87
N ARG A 276 38.88 27.09 8.86
CA ARG A 276 39.25 27.42 10.24
C ARG A 276 40.73 27.27 10.55
N LYS A 277 41.57 26.85 9.60
CA LYS A 277 43.02 26.79 9.82
C LYS A 277 43.57 28.23 9.71
N PRO A 278 44.03 28.86 10.80
CA PRO A 278 44.66 30.17 10.71
C PRO A 278 45.92 30.06 9.83
N PRO A 279 46.28 31.11 9.08
CA PRO A 279 47.50 31.11 8.28
C PRO A 279 48.70 30.91 9.21
N ASP A 280 49.51 29.89 8.90
CA ASP A 280 50.76 29.58 9.60
C ASP A 280 51.65 30.83 9.64
N ARG A 281 51.78 31.42 10.83
CA ARG A 281 52.77 32.47 11.16
C ARG A 281 54.06 31.83 11.66
N SER A 282 54.68 30.97 10.86
CA SER A 282 55.98 30.37 11.16
C SER A 282 56.96 30.63 10.00
N ASN A 283 57.24 31.91 9.77
CA ASN A 283 58.45 32.34 9.08
C ASN A 283 58.92 33.66 9.70
N ALA A 284 59.52 33.57 10.89
CA ALA A 284 60.20 34.67 11.55
C ALA A 284 61.58 34.18 12.02
N LEU A 285 62.57 34.43 11.16
CA LEU A 285 63.93 34.88 11.50
C LEU A 285 64.64 34.15 12.65
N SER A 286 65.44 33.13 12.29
CA SER A 286 66.58 32.69 13.10
C SER A 286 67.59 33.83 13.24
N ALA A 287 67.73 34.36 14.46
CA ALA A 287 68.85 35.21 14.84
C ALA A 287 70.12 34.35 15.08
N PRO A 288 71.31 34.78 14.64
CA PRO A 288 72.56 34.10 14.96
C PRO A 288 72.96 34.35 16.41
N GLY A 289 73.18 33.27 17.17
CA GLY A 289 73.63 33.31 18.57
C GLY A 289 75.05 33.86 18.75
N PRO A 290 75.40 34.33 19.96
CA PRO A 290 76.68 34.96 20.25
C PRO A 290 77.83 33.95 20.19
N ARG A 291 78.89 34.30 19.46
CA ARG A 291 80.14 33.53 19.36
C ARG A 291 80.95 33.68 20.65
N THR A 292 81.16 32.59 21.37
CA THR A 292 82.13 32.47 22.46
C THR A 292 83.56 32.51 21.90
N PRO A 293 84.47 33.36 22.40
CA PRO A 293 85.87 33.34 21.97
C PRO A 293 86.65 32.18 22.61
N PRO A 294 87.61 31.56 21.89
CA PRO A 294 88.45 30.51 22.46
C PRO A 294 89.50 31.07 23.44
N ALA A 295 89.80 30.28 24.48
CA ALA A 295 90.78 30.55 25.51
C ALA A 295 92.21 30.60 24.94
N ARG A 296 92.99 31.61 25.37
CA ARG A 296 94.43 31.72 25.12
C ARG A 296 95.21 30.68 25.95
N PRO A 297 96.23 30.02 25.38
CA PRO A 297 97.17 29.21 26.15
C PRO A 297 98.18 30.11 26.89
N SER A 298 98.38 29.79 28.18
CA SER A 298 99.41 30.34 29.05
C SER A 298 100.79 29.87 28.57
N ALA A 299 101.76 30.79 28.48
CA ALA A 299 103.16 30.48 28.29
C ALA A 299 103.99 31.12 29.41
N ARG A 300 104.85 30.27 30.00
CA ARG A 300 105.94 30.49 30.95
C ARG A 300 105.60 30.81 32.40
#